data_AF-D7U6G5-F1
#
_entry.id   AF-D7U6G5-F1
#
_cell.length_a   1.000
_cell.length_b   1.000
_cell.length_c   1.000
_cell.angle_alpha   90.00
_cell.angle_beta   90.00
_cell.angle_gamma   90.00
#
_symmetry.space_group_name_H-M   'P 1'
#
loop_
_entity.id
_entity.type
_entity.pdbx_description
1 polymer ?
#
loop_
_entity_poly.entity_id
_entity_poly.type
_entity_poly.pdbx_seq_one_letter_code
_entity_poly.pdbx_strand_id
1 'polypeptide(L)'
;MTHVEDVCLAHIFVAEKASASGRYICCGANICVPELANFLNKRYPQCKVPTDFRDFPSKSKMLLSSKKLVKEGFGFKHGIEEIYDQSMEYLKAKGLLQN
;
A
#
# COMPACT_ATOMS: atom_id res chain seq x y z
N MET A 1 2.25 0.77 3.10
CA MET A 1 0.98 0.89 2.36
C MET A 1 0.35 -0.48 2.28
N THR A 2 -0.96 -0.59 2.45
CA THR A 2 -1.70 -1.86 2.44
C THR A 2 -3.09 -1.62 1.87
N HIS A 3 -3.61 -2.59 1.14
CA HIS A 3 -4.99 -2.54 0.65
C HIS A 3 -5.98 -2.63 1.80
N VAL A 4 -7.10 -1.91 1.71
CA VAL A 4 -8.11 -1.91 2.78
C VAL A 4 -8.70 -3.31 3.00
N GLU A 5 -8.89 -4.09 1.94
CA GLU A 5 -9.35 -5.48 2.05
C GLU A 5 -8.33 -6.35 2.78
N ASP A 6 -7.03 -6.22 2.48
CA ASP A 6 -5.98 -6.97 3.19
C ASP A 6 -5.93 -6.59 4.67
N VAL A 7 -6.17 -5.32 5.02
CA VAL A 7 -6.30 -4.90 6.42
C VAL A 7 -7.50 -5.59 7.07
N CYS A 8 -8.67 -5.61 6.44
CA CYS A 8 -9.86 -6.28 6.97
C CYS A 8 -9.63 -7.80 7.13
N LEU A 9 -9.04 -8.45 6.13
CA LEU A 9 -8.70 -9.88 6.18
C LEU A 9 -7.68 -10.17 7.29
N ALA A 10 -6.69 -9.29 7.50
CA ALA A 10 -5.75 -9.44 8.60
C ALA A 10 -6.44 -9.35 9.96
N HIS A 11 -7.44 -8.46 10.13
CA HIS A 11 -8.23 -8.37 11.37
C HIS A 11 -8.99 -9.68 11.65
N ILE A 12 -9.67 -10.23 10.64
CA ILE A 12 -10.39 -11.51 10.77
C ILE A 12 -9.41 -12.63 11.10
N PHE A 13 -8.30 -12.72 10.36
CA PHE A 13 -7.28 -13.73 10.55
C PHE A 13 -6.72 -13.75 11.98
N VAL A 14 -6.32 -12.60 12.53
CA VAL A 14 -5.76 -12.55 13.89
C VAL A 14 -6.83 -12.73 14.98
N ALA A 15 -8.10 -12.44 14.69
CA ALA A 15 -9.20 -12.70 15.62
C ALA A 15 -9.51 -14.20 15.74
N GLU A 16 -9.39 -14.96 14.64
CA GLU A 16 -9.68 -16.40 14.61
C GLU A 16 -8.47 -17.27 14.99
N LYS A 17 -7.25 -16.77 14.78
CA LYS A 17 -6.02 -17.52 15.03
C LYS A 17 -5.74 -17.65 16.53
N ALA A 18 -5.96 -18.85 17.08
CA ALA A 18 -5.72 -19.14 18.50
C ALA A 18 -4.29 -18.84 19.00
N SER A 19 -3.27 -18.94 18.12
CA SER A 19 -1.89 -18.61 18.47
C SER A 19 -1.56 -17.12 18.42
N ALA A 20 -2.46 -16.28 17.89
CA ALA A 20 -2.20 -14.86 17.73
C ALA A 20 -2.09 -14.17 19.09
N SER A 21 -1.07 -13.32 19.24
CA SER A 21 -0.83 -12.64 20.52
C SER A 21 -0.14 -11.29 20.33
N GLY A 22 -0.54 -10.31 21.15
CA GLY A 22 0.02 -8.97 21.15
C GLY A 22 -0.28 -8.20 19.85
N ARG A 23 0.71 -7.44 19.37
CA ARG A 23 0.54 -6.51 18.24
C ARG A 23 1.06 -7.10 16.92
N TYR A 24 0.40 -6.75 15.82
CA TYR A 24 0.80 -7.09 14.45
C TYR A 24 0.88 -5.84 13.58
N ILE A 25 1.95 -5.73 12.80
CA ILE A 25 2.07 -4.72 11.73
C ILE A 25 1.46 -5.32 10.47
N CYS A 26 0.57 -4.58 9.81
CA CYS A 26 -0.06 -4.93 8.53
C CYS A 26 0.34 -3.91 7.46
N CYS A 27 1.52 -4.12 6.86
CA CYS A 27 2.11 -3.33 5.78
C CYS A 27 2.43 -4.23 4.57
N GLY A 28 1.71 -4.07 3.46
CA GLY A 28 1.92 -4.85 2.22
C GLY A 28 3.10 -4.37 1.37
N ALA A 29 3.29 -3.05 1.27
CA ALA A 29 4.38 -2.45 0.50
C ALA A 29 5.04 -1.29 1.25
N ASN A 30 6.38 -1.22 1.18
CA ASN A 30 7.17 -0.06 1.59
C ASN A 30 7.65 0.64 0.31
N ILE A 31 7.38 1.93 0.19
CA ILE A 31 7.80 2.75 -0.96
C ILE A 31 8.07 4.17 -0.48
N CYS A 32 9.12 4.81 -0.98
CA CYS A 32 9.41 6.21 -0.66
C CYS A 32 8.63 7.16 -1.59
N VAL A 33 8.59 8.46 -1.25
CA VAL A 33 7.82 9.44 -2.04
C VAL A 33 8.33 9.58 -3.48
N PRO A 34 9.65 9.76 -3.75
CA PRO A 34 10.13 9.83 -5.12
C PRO A 34 9.88 8.56 -5.95
N GLU A 35 10.04 7.38 -5.35
CA GLU A 35 9.74 6.10 -6.02
C GLU A 35 8.25 5.99 -6.35
N LEU A 36 7.39 6.37 -5.40
CA LEU A 36 5.95 6.35 -5.58
C LEU A 36 5.50 7.32 -6.69
N ALA A 37 6.02 8.54 -6.69
CA ALA A 37 5.69 9.52 -7.71
C ALA A 37 6.11 9.06 -9.11
N ASN A 38 7.30 8.47 -9.25
CA ASN A 38 7.75 7.87 -10.50
C ASN A 38 6.86 6.70 -10.94
N PHE A 39 6.46 5.84 -10.00
CA PHE A 39 5.51 4.76 -10.26
C PHE A 39 4.16 5.31 -10.77
N LEU A 40 3.59 6.30 -10.08
CA LEU A 40 2.30 6.89 -10.45
C LEU A 40 2.36 7.66 -11.78
N ASN A 41 3.44 8.40 -12.03
CA ASN A 41 3.63 9.12 -13.30
C ASN A 41 3.66 8.16 -14.49
N LYS A 42 4.35 7.02 -14.34
CA LYS A 42 4.42 5.97 -15.39
C LYS A 42 3.09 5.24 -15.58
N ARG A 43 2.42 4.87 -14.49
CA ARG A 43 1.18 4.08 -14.55
C ARG A 43 -0.04 4.92 -14.93
N TYR A 44 -0.06 6.19 -14.55
CA TYR A 44 -1.15 7.13 -14.81
C TYR A 44 -0.64 8.45 -15.43
N PRO A 45 -0.15 8.43 -16.69
CA PRO A 45 0.43 9.61 -17.33
C PRO A 45 -0.53 10.80 -17.39
N GLN A 46 -1.85 10.56 -17.45
CA GLN A 46 -2.87 11.61 -17.47
C GLN A 46 -2.85 12.49 -16.20
N CYS A 47 -2.42 11.94 -15.06
CA CYS A 47 -2.36 12.66 -13.80
C CYS A 47 -1.19 13.64 -13.71
N LYS A 48 -0.22 13.58 -14.63
CA LYS A 48 0.96 14.45 -14.68
C LYS A 48 1.65 14.59 -13.31
N VAL A 49 1.80 13.47 -12.60
CA VAL A 49 2.36 13.46 -11.24
C VAL A 49 3.80 14.03 -11.27
N PRO A 50 4.12 15.06 -10.47
CA PRO A 50 5.47 15.62 -10.43
C PRO A 50 6.49 14.59 -9.95
N THR A 51 7.62 14.49 -10.64
CA THR A 51 8.69 13.53 -10.33
C THR A 51 10.00 14.19 -9.90
N ASP A 52 10.10 15.52 -9.99
CA ASP A 52 11.25 16.28 -9.52
C ASP A 52 11.08 16.64 -8.03
N PHE A 53 11.89 16.01 -7.20
CA PHE A 53 11.92 16.26 -5.76
C PHE A 53 13.24 16.88 -5.27
N ARG A 54 14.11 17.35 -6.17
CA ARG A 54 15.42 17.95 -5.82
C ARG A 54 16.19 17.08 -4.80
N ASP A 55 16.50 17.65 -3.64
CA ASP A 55 17.29 17.00 -2.59
C ASP A 55 16.46 16.09 -1.66
N PHE A 56 15.21 15.80 -2.00
CA PHE A 56 14.38 14.90 -1.20
C PHE A 56 14.99 13.49 -1.17
N PRO A 57 15.05 12.82 -0.01
CA PRO A 57 15.61 11.49 0.09
C PRO A 57 14.93 10.48 -0.85
N SER A 58 15.73 9.85 -1.71
CA SER A 58 15.28 8.80 -2.64
C SER A 58 15.00 7.46 -1.98
N LYS A 59 15.27 7.31 -0.68
CA LYS A 59 15.05 6.09 0.10
C LYS A 59 14.41 6.41 1.44
N SER A 60 13.53 5.53 1.88
CA SER A 60 12.98 5.61 3.23
C SER A 60 14.05 5.26 4.27
N LYS A 61 14.08 6.00 5.38
CA LYS A 61 14.96 5.69 6.54
C LYS A 61 14.49 4.48 7.34
N MET A 62 13.22 4.09 7.18
CA MET A 62 12.61 3.01 7.95
C MET A 62 11.70 2.17 7.05
N LEU A 63 11.71 0.86 7.27
CA LEU A 63 10.82 -0.10 6.64
C LEU A 63 9.92 -0.73 7.70
N LEU A 64 8.62 -0.76 7.44
CA LEU A 64 7.66 -1.45 8.28
C LEU A 64 7.66 -2.94 7.90
N SER A 65 7.78 -3.80 8.92
CA SER A 65 7.91 -5.25 8.73
C SER A 65 6.65 -5.97 9.22
N SER A 66 5.93 -6.58 8.29
CA SER A 66 4.80 -7.47 8.56
C SER A 66 5.22 -8.92 8.79
N LYS A 67 6.53 -9.18 8.98
CA LYS A 67 7.08 -10.54 9.09
C LYS A 67 6.41 -11.37 10.18
N LYS A 68 6.01 -10.76 11.31
CA LYS A 68 5.30 -11.47 12.37
C LYS A 68 3.94 -11.97 11.88
N LEU A 69 3.16 -11.12 11.21
CA LEU A 69 1.84 -11.46 10.65
C LEU A 69 1.95 -12.56 9.59
N VAL A 70 2.93 -12.44 8.68
CA VAL A 70 3.19 -13.44 7.63
C VAL A 70 3.63 -14.78 8.24
N LYS A 71 4.44 -14.76 9.30
CA LYS A 71 4.87 -15.98 10.02
C LYS A 71 3.72 -16.73 10.70
N GLU A 72 2.64 -16.05 11.09
CA GLU A 72 1.43 -16.72 11.61
C GLU A 72 0.66 -17.47 10.51
N GLY A 73 0.93 -17.14 9.24
CA GLY A 73 0.29 -17.73 8.05
C GLY A 73 -0.56 -16.76 7.23
N PHE A 74 -0.59 -15.47 7.55
CA PHE A 74 -1.33 -14.49 6.75
C PHE A 74 -0.62 -14.20 5.42
N GLY A 75 -1.39 -14.24 4.32
CA GLY A 75 -0.94 -13.85 2.98
C GLY A 75 -1.64 -12.60 2.50
N PHE A 76 -0.87 -11.60 2.05
CA PHE A 76 -1.42 -10.43 1.37
C PHE A 76 -1.92 -10.82 -0.01
N LYS A 77 -3.08 -10.30 -0.42
CA LYS A 77 -3.67 -10.55 -1.74
C LYS A 77 -3.33 -9.46 -2.76
N HIS A 78 -3.12 -8.23 -2.30
CA HIS A 78 -3.03 -7.07 -3.18
C HIS A 78 -1.66 -6.39 -3.11
N GLY A 79 -1.11 -6.09 -4.29
CA GLY A 79 0.11 -5.31 -4.45
C GLY A 79 -0.16 -3.81 -4.55
N ILE A 80 0.92 -3.03 -4.72
CA ILE A 80 0.82 -1.58 -4.89
C ILE A 80 0.08 -1.17 -6.16
N GLU A 81 0.14 -2.00 -7.20
CA GLU A 81 -0.56 -1.79 -8.45
C GLU A 81 -2.07 -1.82 -8.24
N GLU A 82 -2.59 -2.92 -7.68
CA GLU A 82 -4.02 -3.10 -7.41
C GLU A 82 -4.55 -2.05 -6.42
N ILE A 83 -3.76 -1.69 -5.40
CA ILE A 83 -4.13 -0.62 -4.45
C ILE A 83 -4.42 0.68 -5.19
N TYR A 84 -3.53 1.11 -6.08
CA TYR A 84 -3.72 2.35 -6.79
C TYR A 84 -4.75 2.24 -7.91
N ASP A 85 -4.82 1.12 -8.64
CA ASP A 85 -5.80 0.94 -9.71
C ASP A 85 -7.22 1.09 -9.16
N GLN A 86 -7.53 0.36 -8.08
CA GLN A 86 -8.84 0.43 -7.44
C GLN A 86 -9.12 1.80 -6.82
N SER A 87 -8.10 2.45 -6.24
CA SER A 87 -8.26 3.82 -5.71
C SER A 87 -8.57 4.84 -6.82
N MET A 88 -7.90 4.72 -7.96
CA MET A 88 -8.08 5.59 -9.12
C MET A 88 -9.46 5.37 -9.74
N GLU A 89 -9.88 4.12 -9.92
CA GLU A 89 -11.22 3.77 -10.40
C GLU A 89 -12.31 4.29 -9.45
N TYR A 90 -12.16 4.08 -8.14
CA TYR A 90 -13.09 4.57 -7.14
C TYR A 90 -13.24 6.10 -7.18
N LEU A 91 -12.13 6.84 -7.19
CA LEU A 91 -12.17 8.30 -7.22
C LEU A 91 -12.78 8.84 -8.51
N LYS A 92 -12.49 8.22 -9.67
CA LYS A 92 -13.13 8.57 -10.94
C LYS A 92 -14.63 8.31 -10.92
N ALA A 93 -15.06 7.15 -10.44
CA ALA A 93 -16.48 6.79 -10.34
C ALA A 93 -17.25 7.73 -9.39
N LYS A 94 -16.58 8.32 -8.40
CA LYS A 94 -17.15 9.33 -7.50
C LYS A 94 -17.03 10.77 -8.02
N GLY A 95 -16.44 10.99 -9.19
CA GLY A 95 -16.21 12.33 -9.75
C GLY A 95 -15.21 13.17 -8.94
N LEU A 96 -14.42 12.55 -8.08
CA LEU A 96 -13.43 13.21 -7.22
C LEU A 96 -12.06 13.34 -7.92
N LEU A 97 -11.85 12.58 -8.98
CA LEU A 97 -10.66 12.65 -9.81
C LEU A 97 -11.09 12.82 -11.27
N GLN A 98 -10.66 13.93 -11.88
CA GLN A 98 -10.95 14.25 -13.27
C GLN A 98 -9.89 13.60 -14.19
N ASN A 99 -10.28 13.31 -15.43
CA ASN A 99 -9.40 12.74 -16.45
C ASN A 99 -8.39 13.76 -16.96
#